data_AF-A0A8T5QHH4-F1
#
_entry.id   AF-A0A8T5QHH4-F1
#
_cell.length_a   1.000
_cell.length_b   1.000
_cell.length_c   1.000
_cell.angle_alpha   90.00
_cell.angle_beta   90.00
_cell.angle_gamma   90.00
#
_symmetry.space_group_name_H-M   'P 1'
#
loop_
_entity.id
_entity.type
_entity.pdbx_description
1 polymer ?
#
loop_
_entity_poly.entity_id
_entity_poly.type
_entity_poly.pdbx_seq_one_letter_code
_entity_poly.pdbx_strand_id
1 'polypeptide(L)'
;TWMTGDRDYLINSFVDAENQDLHEACIELFMKISGFPENMARYDFEDFTTYGTYAAMYLFGNHMMKSMVKQAEEKQGNGFHLPDFLETILKEGSLPLSYMQKVLESKGLM
;
A
#
# COMPACT_ATOMS: atom_id res chain seq x y z
N THR A 1 -21.09 -0.84 9.00
CA THR A 1 -20.91 0.62 8.89
C THR A 1 -19.58 0.98 9.52
N TRP A 2 -18.50 1.04 8.75
CA TRP A 2 -17.11 1.17 9.23
C TRP A 2 -16.56 2.59 9.06
N MET A 3 -17.36 3.62 9.30
CA MET A 3 -16.90 5.01 9.17
C MET A 3 -17.36 5.85 10.35
N THR A 4 -16.63 5.76 11.46
CA THR A 4 -16.61 6.80 12.51
C THR A 4 -15.17 7.01 13.03
N GLY A 5 -14.17 6.82 12.18
CA GLY A 5 -12.84 7.40 12.40
C GLY A 5 -12.87 8.84 11.89
N ASP A 6 -12.35 9.77 12.69
CA ASP A 6 -12.28 11.21 12.44
C ASP A 6 -12.29 11.63 10.97
N ARG A 7 -13.24 12.49 10.58
CA ARG A 7 -13.27 13.08 9.22
C ARG A 7 -11.98 13.82 8.88
N ASP A 8 -11.26 14.30 9.90
CA ASP A 8 -9.99 15.01 9.75
C ASP A 8 -8.85 14.10 9.25
N TYR A 9 -8.96 12.77 9.43
CA TYR A 9 -7.99 11.81 8.86
C TYR A 9 -8.12 11.66 7.34
N LEU A 10 -9.29 12.01 6.78
CA LEU A 10 -9.61 11.88 5.35
C LEU A 10 -9.21 13.13 4.54
N ILE A 11 -8.98 14.26 5.21
CA ILE A 11 -8.57 15.53 4.59
C ILE A 11 -7.04 15.60 4.47
N ASN A 12 -6.42 14.55 3.92
CA ASN A 12 -4.99 14.53 3.60
C ASN A 12 -4.80 14.09 2.14
N SER A 13 -5.58 14.65 1.23
CA SER A 13 -5.29 14.52 -0.20
C SER A 13 -3.93 15.17 -0.48
N PHE A 14 -3.04 14.45 -1.14
CA PHE A 14 -1.78 15.02 -1.63
C PHE A 14 -1.98 15.97 -2.82
N VAL A 15 -3.22 16.14 -3.29
CA VAL A 15 -3.60 17.00 -4.41
C VAL A 15 -4.49 18.12 -3.88
N ASP A 16 -4.16 19.36 -4.25
CA ASP A 16 -5.03 20.51 -4.06
C ASP A 16 -6.27 20.37 -4.94
N ALA A 17 -7.35 19.86 -4.34
CA ALA A 17 -8.61 19.61 -5.02
C ALA A 17 -9.33 20.88 -5.51
N GLU A 18 -8.90 22.07 -5.05
CA GLU A 18 -9.49 23.34 -5.49
C GLU A 18 -8.91 23.84 -6.82
N ASN A 19 -7.78 23.26 -7.28
CA ASN A 19 -7.17 23.59 -8.56
C ASN A 19 -7.63 22.64 -9.67
N GLN A 20 -8.63 23.08 -10.44
CA GLN A 20 -9.23 22.28 -11.52
C GLN A 20 -8.25 21.93 -12.65
N ASP A 21 -7.32 22.82 -12.99
CA ASP A 21 -6.34 22.56 -14.05
C ASP A 21 -5.35 21.46 -13.62
N LEU A 22 -4.92 21.49 -12.35
CA LEU A 22 -4.08 20.46 -11.77
C LEU A 22 -4.82 19.12 -11.69
N HIS A 23 -6.10 19.15 -11.32
CA HIS A 23 -6.96 17.98 -11.24
C HIS A 23 -7.03 17.24 -12.59
N GLU A 24 -7.36 17.93 -13.67
CA GLU A 24 -7.44 17.33 -15.01
C GLU A 24 -6.07 16.84 -15.51
N ALA A 25 -4.99 17.59 -15.24
CA ALA A 25 -3.63 17.16 -15.59
C ALA A 25 -3.22 15.86 -14.87
N CYS A 26 -3.63 15.70 -13.60
CA CYS A 26 -3.39 14.47 -12.85
C CYS A 26 -4.19 13.28 -13.40
N ILE A 27 -5.44 13.47 -13.83
CA ILE A 27 -6.24 12.42 -14.47
C ILE A 27 -5.61 11.99 -15.80
N GLU A 28 -5.19 12.95 -16.64
CA GLU A 28 -4.53 12.64 -17.91
C GLU A 28 -3.24 11.83 -17.68
N LEU A 29 -2.42 12.25 -16.70
CA LEU A 29 -1.22 11.49 -16.33
C LEU A 29 -1.57 10.08 -15.83
N PHE A 30 -2.61 9.96 -15.00
CA PHE A 30 -3.05 8.67 -14.46
C PHE A 30 -3.54 7.73 -15.56
N MET A 31 -4.32 8.23 -16.53
CA MET A 31 -4.70 7.47 -17.72
C MET A 31 -3.49 6.99 -18.49
N LYS A 32 -2.50 7.86 -18.72
CA LYS A 32 -1.28 7.53 -19.46
C LYS A 32 -0.46 6.44 -18.78
N ILE A 33 -0.38 6.44 -17.45
CA ILE A 33 0.41 5.47 -16.69
C ILE A 33 -0.32 4.14 -16.51
N SER A 34 -1.62 4.19 -16.21
CA SER A 34 -2.43 2.98 -15.92
C SER A 34 -2.97 2.29 -17.18
N GLY A 35 -3.16 3.04 -18.27
CA GLY A 35 -3.89 2.58 -19.45
C GLY A 35 -5.41 2.51 -19.27
N PHE A 36 -5.94 3.05 -18.16
CA PHE A 36 -7.38 3.03 -17.89
C PHE A 36 -8.16 3.98 -18.81
N PRO A 37 -9.42 3.63 -19.15
CA PRO A 37 -10.32 4.55 -19.80
C PRO A 37 -10.66 5.72 -18.86
N GLU A 38 -10.97 6.89 -19.43
CA GLU A 38 -11.15 8.14 -18.69
C GLU A 38 -12.13 8.02 -17.51
N ASN A 39 -13.28 7.36 -17.72
CA ASN A 39 -14.30 7.20 -16.69
C ASN A 39 -13.78 6.44 -15.45
N MET A 40 -12.92 5.44 -15.67
CA MET A 40 -12.31 4.65 -14.59
C MET A 40 -11.16 5.43 -13.93
N ALA A 41 -10.32 6.08 -14.74
CA ALA A 41 -9.23 6.91 -14.24
C ALA A 41 -9.72 8.05 -13.36
N ARG A 42 -10.81 8.72 -13.75
CA ARG A 42 -11.45 9.80 -12.99
C ARG A 42 -12.03 9.27 -11.67
N TYR A 43 -12.77 8.17 -11.73
CA TYR A 43 -13.34 7.55 -10.52
C TYR A 43 -12.26 7.17 -9.50
N ASP A 44 -11.22 6.46 -9.93
CA ASP A 44 -10.13 6.03 -9.04
C ASP A 44 -9.32 7.22 -8.51
N PHE A 45 -9.09 8.24 -9.35
CA PHE A 45 -8.41 9.46 -8.93
C PHE A 45 -9.20 10.23 -7.86
N GLU A 46 -10.51 10.39 -8.05
CA GLU A 46 -11.42 11.00 -7.06
C GLU A 46 -11.46 10.18 -5.75
N ASP A 47 -11.45 8.85 -5.84
CA ASP A 47 -11.41 7.97 -4.66
C ASP A 47 -10.09 8.13 -3.89
N PHE A 48 -8.95 8.13 -4.60
CA PHE A 48 -7.63 8.29 -3.98
C PHE A 48 -7.40 9.68 -3.38
N THR A 49 -7.96 10.73 -3.97
CA THR A 49 -7.91 12.09 -3.44
C THR A 49 -8.89 12.29 -2.28
N THR A 50 -10.01 11.57 -2.26
CA THR A 50 -10.96 11.57 -1.13
C THR A 50 -10.42 10.81 0.08
N TYR A 51 -9.77 9.68 -0.14
CA TYR A 51 -9.15 8.85 0.89
C TYR A 51 -7.64 9.00 0.84
N GLY A 52 -7.14 10.22 1.11
CA GLY A 52 -5.78 10.67 0.76
C GLY A 52 -4.60 9.74 1.06
N THR A 53 -4.70 8.82 2.03
CA THR A 53 -3.65 7.83 2.32
C THR A 53 -3.87 6.45 1.69
N TYR A 54 -5.05 6.15 1.16
CA TYR A 54 -5.47 4.81 0.74
C TYR A 54 -4.64 4.25 -0.42
N ALA A 55 -4.41 5.04 -1.48
CA ALA A 55 -3.53 4.64 -2.58
C ALA A 55 -2.10 4.38 -2.09
N ALA A 56 -1.61 5.23 -1.17
CA ALA A 56 -0.28 5.10 -0.60
C ALA A 56 -0.12 3.81 0.24
N MET A 57 -1.21 3.28 0.84
CA MET A 57 -1.16 2.03 1.60
C MET A 57 -0.76 0.83 0.73
N TYR A 58 -1.19 0.76 -0.53
CA TYR A 58 -0.80 -0.33 -1.44
C TYR A 58 0.69 -0.27 -1.80
N LEU A 59 1.19 0.93 -2.10
CA LEU A 59 2.61 1.13 -2.41
C LEU A 59 3.49 0.86 -1.19
N PHE A 60 3.10 1.42 -0.04
CA PHE A 60 3.80 1.23 1.23
C PHE A 60 3.80 -0.24 1.65
N GLY A 61 2.65 -0.90 1.61
CA GLY A 61 2.54 -2.32 1.96
C GLY A 61 3.41 -3.22 1.09
N ASN A 62 3.39 -3.00 -0.23
CA ASN A 62 4.27 -3.72 -1.16
C ASN A 62 5.76 -3.46 -0.89
N HIS A 63 6.14 -2.20 -0.62
CA HIS A 63 7.51 -1.84 -0.30
C HIS A 63 7.98 -2.52 0.99
N MET A 64 7.17 -2.46 2.05
CA MET A 64 7.47 -3.09 3.33
C MET A 64 7.58 -4.61 3.20
N MET A 65 6.70 -5.26 2.44
CA MET A 65 6.77 -6.70 2.19
C MET A 65 8.08 -7.09 1.49
N LYS A 66 8.47 -6.35 0.44
CA LYS A 66 9.75 -6.56 -0.25
C LYS A 66 10.94 -6.34 0.68
N SER A 67 10.87 -5.34 1.55
CA SER A 67 11.92 -5.08 2.56
C SER A 67 12.05 -6.23 3.56
N MET A 68 10.92 -6.79 4.03
CA MET A 68 10.91 -7.94 4.93
C MET A 68 11.51 -9.19 4.27
N VAL A 69 11.15 -9.48 3.01
CA VAL A 69 11.75 -10.57 2.23
C VAL A 69 13.27 -10.39 2.11
N LYS A 70 13.72 -9.19 1.74
CA LYS A 70 15.15 -8.90 1.61
C LYS A 70 15.91 -9.09 2.92
N GLN A 71 15.35 -8.64 4.04
CA GLN A 71 15.96 -8.82 5.36
C GLN A 71 16.05 -10.31 5.74
N ALA A 72 15.02 -11.10 5.42
CA ALA A 72 15.02 -12.54 5.63
C ALA A 72 16.07 -13.25 4.76
N GLU A 73 16.20 -12.86 3.49
CA GLU A 73 17.24 -13.34 2.58
C GLU A 73 18.65 -13.05 3.13
N GLU A 74 18.89 -11.83 3.59
CA GLU A 74 20.17 -11.40 4.16
C GLU A 74 20.52 -12.18 5.44
N LYS A 75 19.53 -12.44 6.29
CA LYS A 75 19.72 -13.17 7.55
C LYS A 75 19.96 -14.66 7.37
N GLN A 76 19.19 -15.29 6.48
CA GLN A 76 19.19 -16.76 6.32
C GLN A 76 20.18 -17.21 5.23
N GLY A 77 20.60 -16.32 4.35
CA GLY A 77 21.52 -16.62 3.25
C GLY A 77 21.00 -17.78 2.39
N ASN A 78 21.84 -18.79 2.18
CA ASN A 78 21.50 -19.98 1.40
C ASN A 78 20.37 -20.83 2.01
N GLY A 79 20.00 -20.60 3.27
CA GLY A 79 18.88 -21.27 3.94
C GLY A 79 17.53 -20.62 3.66
N PHE A 80 17.48 -19.44 3.03
CA PHE A 80 16.23 -18.76 2.76
C PHE A 80 15.38 -19.51 1.73
N HIS A 81 14.11 -19.71 2.06
CA HIS A 81 13.13 -20.30 1.14
C HIS A 81 11.86 -19.44 1.12
N LEU A 82 11.66 -18.71 0.01
CA LEU A 82 10.57 -17.75 -0.15
C LEU A 82 9.17 -18.36 0.10
N PRO A 83 8.83 -19.56 -0.39
CA PRO A 83 7.53 -20.18 -0.11
C PRO A 83 7.23 -20.34 1.38
N ASP A 84 8.21 -20.77 2.19
CA ASP A 84 8.02 -21.02 3.63
C ASP A 84 7.84 -19.69 4.39
N PHE A 85 8.56 -18.66 3.96
CA PHE A 85 8.41 -17.30 4.47
C PHE A 85 7.00 -16.75 4.20
N LEU A 86 6.52 -16.87 2.95
CA LEU A 86 5.18 -16.42 2.57
C LEU A 86 4.09 -17.25 3.25
N GLU A 87 4.28 -18.56 3.39
CA GLU A 87 3.34 -19.44 4.10
C GLU A 87 3.22 -19.02 5.57
N THR A 88 4.34 -18.64 6.20
CA THR A 88 4.32 -18.12 7.58
C THR A 88 3.48 -16.85 7.68
N ILE A 89 3.65 -15.90 6.76
CA ILE A 89 2.85 -14.67 6.71
C ILE A 89 1.36 -14.98 6.54
N LEU A 90 1.02 -15.86 5.60
CA LEU A 90 -0.38 -16.20 5.30
C LEU A 90 -1.08 -16.91 6.47
N LYS A 91 -0.36 -17.72 7.25
CA LYS A 91 -0.90 -18.39 8.45
C LYS A 91 -1.30 -17.44 9.57
N GLU A 92 -0.66 -16.28 9.67
CA GLU A 92 -0.95 -15.28 10.70
C GLU A 92 -2.15 -14.38 10.30
N GLY A 93 -2.56 -14.41 9.03
CA GLY A 93 -3.70 -13.66 8.52
C GLY A 93 -3.41 -12.15 8.37
N SER A 94 -4.46 -11.34 8.44
CA SER A 94 -4.37 -9.89 8.23
C SER A 94 -3.94 -9.17 9.52
N LEU A 95 -2.64 -8.92 9.66
CA LEU A 95 -2.06 -8.13 10.74
C LEU A 95 -1.50 -6.79 10.23
N PRO A 96 -1.42 -5.75 11.07
CA PRO A 96 -0.60 -4.59 10.77
C PRO A 96 0.86 -5.03 10.51
N LEU A 97 1.52 -4.42 9.53
CA LEU A 97 2.86 -4.83 9.08
C LEU A 97 3.91 -4.83 10.20
N SER A 98 3.80 -3.89 11.14
CA SER A 98 4.68 -3.85 12.32
C SER A 98 4.54 -5.05 13.25
N TYR A 99 3.35 -5.65 13.32
CA TYR A 99 3.12 -6.89 14.06
C TYR A 99 3.57 -8.11 13.27
N MET A 100 3.33 -8.13 11.95
CA MET A 100 3.86 -9.17 11.08
C MET A 100 5.38 -9.28 11.19
N GLN A 101 6.08 -8.14 11.18
CA GLN A 101 7.53 -8.09 11.36
C GLN A 101 7.97 -8.75 12.68
N LYS A 102 7.32 -8.39 13.80
CA LYS A 102 7.61 -9.00 15.11
C LYS A 102 7.38 -10.51 15.14
N VAL A 103 6.36 -10.99 14.44
CA VAL A 103 6.07 -12.42 14.34
C VAL A 103 7.21 -13.12 13.58
N LEU A 104 7.65 -12.57 12.45
CA LEU A 104 8.77 -13.11 11.67
C LEU A 104 10.07 -13.11 12.48
N GLU A 105 10.33 -12.05 13.23
CA GLU A 105 11.47 -11.94 14.15
C GLU A 105 11.41 -13.04 15.24
N SER A 106 10.24 -13.24 15.87
CA SER A 106 10.05 -14.26 16.91
C SER A 106 10.24 -15.69 16.41
N LYS A 107 9.99 -15.94 15.12
CA LYS A 107 10.19 -17.23 14.45
C LYS A 107 11.60 -17.37 13.88
N GLY A 108 12.47 -16.38 14.04
CA GLY A 108 13.84 -16.38 13.55
C GLY A 108 13.97 -16.20 12.04
N LEU A 109 12.90 -15.77 11.36
CA LEU A 109 12.87 -15.58 9.91
C LEU A 109 13.43 -14.22 9.46
N MET A 110 13.40 -13.24 10.36
CA MET A 110 14.00 -11.91 10.25
C MET A 110 14.74 -11.55 11.54
#